data_AF-A0A4U5X925-F1
#
_entry.id   AF-A0A4U5X925-F1
#
_cell.length_a   1.000
_cell.length_b   1.000
_cell.length_c   1.000
_cell.angle_alpha   90.00
_cell.angle_beta   90.00
_cell.angle_gamma   90.00
#
_symmetry.space_group_name_H-M   'P 1'
#
loop_
_entity.id
_entity.type
_entity.pdbx_description
1 polymer ?
#
loop_
_entity_poly.entity_id
_entity_poly.type
_entity_poly.pdbx_seq_one_letter_code
_entity_poly.pdbx_strand_id
1 'polypeptide(L)'
;MTVTTAAAHAPCSSSAPADRDSTGWNATGDNSRMRTGSSTTCTAVSSARPGDHLDYHCYTFGNDGYTWTYLRNDTRSPDTYGWVRDDVLSDGGSGVLCPEYD
;
A
#
# COMPACT_ATOMS: atom_id res chain seq x y z
N MET A 1 -16.50 5.88 -26.47
CA MET A 1 -16.54 5.65 -25.02
C MET A 1 -15.42 4.67 -24.71
N THR A 2 -14.27 5.16 -24.27
CA THR A 2 -13.21 4.29 -23.76
C THR A 2 -13.66 3.81 -22.39
N VAL A 3 -14.01 2.52 -22.31
CA VAL A 3 -14.18 1.86 -21.02
C VAL A 3 -12.77 1.58 -20.55
N THR A 4 -12.21 2.49 -19.76
CA THR A 4 -11.01 2.19 -18.98
C THR A 4 -11.49 1.24 -17.90
N THR A 5 -11.38 -0.07 -18.11
CA THR A 5 -11.38 -1.02 -16.99
C THR A 5 -10.21 -0.57 -16.14
N ALA A 6 -10.44 0.05 -14.99
CA ALA A 6 -9.31 0.56 -14.28
C ALA A 6 -8.49 -0.60 -13.76
N ALA A 7 -7.21 -0.31 -13.65
CA ALA A 7 -6.30 -1.28 -13.14
C ALA A 7 -6.73 -1.60 -11.70
N ALA A 8 -7.13 -2.85 -11.49
CA ALA A 8 -7.19 -3.46 -10.17
C ALA A 8 -5.83 -3.40 -9.45
N HIS A 9 -4.78 -2.90 -10.13
CA HIS A 9 -3.38 -2.78 -9.75
C HIS A 9 -2.89 -1.34 -9.84
N ALA A 10 -2.20 -0.85 -8.82
CA ALA A 10 -1.52 0.44 -8.85
C ALA A 10 -0.18 0.35 -9.63
N PRO A 11 -0.04 1.05 -10.78
CA PRO A 11 1.21 1.08 -11.54
C PRO A 11 2.35 1.71 -10.72
N CYS A 12 3.61 1.41 -11.05
CA CYS A 12 4.77 1.88 -10.28
C CYS A 12 4.98 3.40 -10.23
N SER A 13 4.17 4.17 -10.96
CA SER A 13 4.16 5.63 -10.96
C SER A 13 2.77 6.19 -10.63
N SER A 14 1.94 5.41 -9.93
CA SER A 14 0.63 5.85 -9.47
C SER A 14 0.78 7.02 -8.49
N SER A 15 -0.12 7.99 -8.60
CA SER A 15 -0.34 8.95 -7.53
C SER A 15 -0.80 8.23 -6.25
N ALA A 16 -0.58 8.87 -5.10
CA ALA A 16 -1.11 8.41 -3.82
C ALA A 16 -2.65 8.34 -3.92
N PRO A 17 -3.29 7.19 -3.60
CA PRO A 17 -4.73 7.14 -3.46
C PRO A 17 -5.18 8.01 -2.28
N ALA A 18 -6.47 8.38 -2.28
CA ALA A 18 -7.09 9.02 -1.13
C ALA A 18 -7.17 8.06 0.06
N ASP A 19 -7.05 8.60 1.26
CA ASP A 19 -7.33 7.87 2.50
C ASP A 19 -8.82 7.53 2.58
N ARG A 20 -9.14 6.24 2.61
CA ARG A 20 -10.50 5.69 2.78
C ARG A 20 -10.59 4.72 3.95
N ASP A 21 -9.49 4.48 4.63
CA ASP A 21 -9.36 3.54 5.73
C ASP A 21 -8.44 4.17 6.76
N SER A 22 -8.97 5.06 7.59
CA SER A 22 -8.18 5.75 8.60
C SER A 22 -7.83 4.85 9.81
N THR A 23 -7.74 3.54 9.62
CA THR A 23 -7.30 2.61 10.65
C THR A 23 -5.77 2.62 10.74
N GLY A 24 -5.29 2.74 11.98
CA GLY A 24 -3.86 2.70 12.29
C GLY A 24 -3.47 1.32 12.82
N TRP A 25 -2.30 0.85 12.41
CA TRP A 25 -1.76 -0.43 12.87
C TRP A 25 -0.26 -0.37 13.13
N ASN A 26 0.20 -1.09 14.15
CA ASN A 26 1.63 -1.20 14.47
C ASN A 26 2.24 -2.33 13.65
N ALA A 27 3.16 -1.98 12.74
CA ALA A 27 3.95 -2.95 11.99
C ALA A 27 4.54 -4.02 12.91
N THR A 28 4.24 -5.30 12.67
CA THR A 28 4.92 -6.44 13.35
C THR A 28 5.80 -7.25 12.39
N GLY A 29 5.66 -7.02 11.08
CA GLY A 29 6.47 -7.70 10.05
C GLY A 29 7.89 -7.16 9.98
N ASP A 30 8.86 -8.06 9.76
CA ASP A 30 10.26 -7.69 9.55
C ASP A 30 10.47 -7.14 8.13
N ASN A 31 10.65 -5.82 8.03
CA ASN A 31 11.13 -5.10 6.84
C ASN A 31 10.20 -5.21 5.61
N SER A 32 8.92 -4.93 5.81
CA SER A 32 7.91 -4.88 4.74
C SER A 32 8.21 -3.70 3.80
N ARG A 33 8.61 -4.02 2.56
CA ARG A 33 9.02 -3.02 1.56
C ARG A 33 7.82 -2.18 1.10
N MET A 34 7.93 -0.87 1.26
CA MET A 34 6.96 0.11 0.77
C MET A 34 7.34 0.52 -0.65
N ARG A 35 6.46 0.27 -1.61
CA ARG A 35 6.76 0.39 -3.05
C ARG A 35 5.94 1.49 -3.73
N THR A 36 6.43 1.94 -4.89
CA THR A 36 5.76 2.97 -5.68
C THR A 36 4.51 2.48 -6.45
N GLY A 37 4.24 1.18 -6.43
CA GLY A 37 3.03 0.55 -6.98
C GLY A 37 2.84 -0.83 -6.35
N SER A 38 1.69 -1.45 -6.56
CA SER A 38 1.29 -2.73 -5.96
C SER A 38 1.90 -3.92 -6.71
N SER A 39 3.21 -3.87 -6.96
CA SER A 39 3.96 -4.96 -7.60
C SER A 39 5.33 -5.09 -6.96
N THR A 40 5.82 -6.33 -6.88
CA THR A 40 7.21 -6.59 -6.48
C THR A 40 8.25 -6.06 -7.46
N THR A 41 7.86 -5.70 -8.69
CA THR A 41 8.75 -5.05 -9.67
C THR A 41 8.87 -3.55 -9.48
N CYS A 42 7.95 -2.92 -8.73
CA CYS A 42 8.00 -1.49 -8.45
C CYS A 42 9.10 -1.15 -7.43
N THR A 43 9.75 0.00 -7.61
CA THR A 43 10.82 0.48 -6.73
C THR A 43 10.34 0.56 -5.29
N ALA A 44 11.16 0.08 -4.36
CA ALA A 44 10.93 0.28 -2.92
C ALA A 44 11.46 1.65 -2.50
N VAL A 45 10.61 2.49 -1.92
CA VAL A 45 10.96 3.84 -1.45
C VAL A 45 11.31 3.87 0.03
N SER A 46 10.79 2.92 0.81
CA SER A 46 11.08 2.76 2.23
C SER A 46 10.73 1.35 2.71
N SER A 47 10.81 1.11 4.02
CA SER A 47 10.31 -0.11 4.64
C SER A 47 9.65 0.16 5.99
N ALA A 48 8.56 -0.55 6.24
CA ALA A 48 7.94 -0.66 7.56
C ALA A 48 8.71 -1.69 8.40
N ARG A 49 9.05 -1.30 9.63
CA ARG A 49 9.80 -2.13 10.58
C ARG A 49 8.95 -2.45 11.80
N PRO A 50 9.26 -3.52 12.55
CA PRO A 50 8.56 -3.81 13.80
C PRO A 50 8.52 -2.58 14.71
N GLY A 51 7.32 -2.20 15.15
CA GLY A 51 7.06 -1.04 16.00
C GLY A 51 6.72 0.27 15.27
N ASP A 52 6.90 0.35 13.95
CA ASP A 52 6.45 1.51 13.17
C ASP A 52 4.90 1.61 13.23
N HIS A 53 4.37 2.82 13.40
CA HIS A 53 2.94 3.13 13.27
C HIS A 53 2.60 3.36 11.79
N LEU A 54 1.67 2.58 11.28
CA LEU A 54 1.20 2.60 9.90
C LEU A 54 -0.25 3.09 9.88
N ASP A 55 -0.52 4.11 9.09
CA ASP A 55 -1.86 4.61 8.78
C ASP A 55 -2.25 4.02 7.43
N TYR A 56 -3.23 3.12 7.42
CA TYR A 56 -3.70 2.51 6.18
C TYR A 56 -4.53 3.52 5.39
N HIS A 57 -4.70 3.29 4.10
CA HIS A 57 -5.49 4.18 3.25
C HIS A 57 -6.51 3.41 2.44
N CYS A 58 -6.08 2.34 1.76
CA CYS A 58 -6.92 1.39 1.05
C CYS A 58 -6.07 0.25 0.48
N TYR A 59 -6.70 -0.84 0.05
CA TYR A 59 -6.05 -1.96 -0.64
C TYR A 59 -6.33 -1.99 -2.16
N THR A 60 -5.46 -2.66 -2.91
CA THR A 60 -5.59 -2.95 -4.33
C THR A 60 -5.13 -4.38 -4.64
N PHE A 61 -5.40 -4.88 -5.84
CA PHE A 61 -4.91 -6.18 -6.30
C PHE A 61 -3.55 -6.03 -7.01
N GLY A 62 -2.62 -6.89 -6.64
CA GLY A 62 -1.32 -7.02 -7.27
C GLY A 62 -1.41 -7.65 -8.66
N ASN A 63 -0.49 -7.29 -9.55
CA ASN A 63 -0.23 -8.07 -10.77
C ASN A 63 0.53 -9.38 -10.48
N ASP A 64 0.84 -9.64 -9.21
CA ASP A 64 1.50 -10.82 -8.67
C ASP A 64 0.56 -11.76 -7.91
N GLY A 65 -0.76 -11.49 -7.94
CA GLY A 65 -1.79 -12.34 -7.32
C GLY A 65 -2.00 -12.11 -5.82
N TYR A 66 -1.32 -11.13 -5.23
CA TYR A 66 -1.53 -10.71 -3.83
C TYR A 66 -2.41 -9.48 -3.77
N THR A 67 -2.89 -9.11 -2.58
CA THR A 67 -3.42 -7.77 -2.32
C THR A 67 -2.34 -6.90 -1.67
N TRP A 68 -2.49 -5.59 -1.84
CA TRP A 68 -1.52 -4.60 -1.40
C TRP A 68 -2.24 -3.44 -0.76
N THR A 69 -1.76 -2.97 0.40
CA THR A 69 -2.26 -1.81 1.11
C THR A 69 -1.36 -0.61 0.87
N TYR A 70 -1.96 0.52 0.48
CA TYR A 70 -1.28 1.81 0.51
C TYR A 70 -1.34 2.35 1.93
N LEU A 71 -0.21 2.82 2.44
CA LEU A 71 -0.10 3.30 3.81
C LEU A 71 0.88 4.46 3.94
N ARG A 72 0.69 5.25 5.00
CA ARG A 72 1.65 6.22 5.54
C ARG A 72 2.34 5.60 6.76
N ASN A 73 3.66 5.74 6.85
CA ASN A 73 4.43 5.37 8.03
C ASN A 73 4.74 6.63 8.84
N ASP A 74 4.03 6.78 9.96
CA ASP A 74 4.05 7.95 10.85
C ASP A 74 5.27 7.98 11.78
N THR A 75 6.04 6.88 11.82
CA THR A 75 7.23 6.77 12.69
C THR A 75 8.48 7.34 12.02
N ARG A 76 8.44 7.59 10.71
CA ARG A 76 9.55 8.19 9.95
C ARG A 76 9.37 9.71 9.88
N SER A 77 10.49 10.44 9.78
CA SER A 77 10.48 11.90 9.57
C SER A 77 11.40 12.24 8.40
N PRO A 78 10.88 12.72 7.25
CA PRO A 78 9.46 12.90 6.96
C PRO A 78 8.71 11.55 6.87
N ASP A 79 7.39 11.59 7.01
CA ASP A 79 6.53 10.42 6.80
C ASP A 79 6.82 9.80 5.44
N THR A 80 6.82 8.47 5.36
CA THR A 80 7.00 7.76 4.09
C THR A 80 5.71 7.08 3.68
N TYR A 81 5.44 7.02 2.39
CA TYR A 81 4.23 6.43 1.83
C TYR A 81 4.57 5.37 0.81
N GLY A 82 3.72 4.36 0.68
CA GLY A 82 3.86 3.37 -0.38
C GLY A 82 2.96 2.16 -0.20
N TRP A 83 3.05 1.29 -1.19
CA TRP A 83 2.35 0.01 -1.26
C TRP A 83 3.12 -1.08 -0.54
N VAL A 84 2.45 -1.76 0.38
CA VAL A 84 2.96 -2.95 1.08
C VAL A 84 2.04 -4.12 0.79
N ARG A 85 2.61 -5.30 0.60
CA ARG A 85 1.83 -6.52 0.33
C ARG A 85 1.16 -7.00 1.61
N ASP A 86 -0.11 -7.40 1.54
CA ASP A 86 -0.91 -7.65 2.73
C ASP A 86 -0.47 -8.89 3.50
N ASP A 87 0.10 -9.89 2.83
CA ASP A 87 0.66 -11.11 3.44
C ASP A 87 1.88 -10.83 4.35
N VAL A 88 2.49 -9.65 4.27
CA VAL A 88 3.60 -9.22 5.15
C VAL A 88 3.16 -8.17 6.18
N LEU A 89 1.86 -7.92 6.29
CA LEU A 89 1.21 -7.16 7.36
C LEU A 89 0.48 -8.18 8.26
N SER A 90 0.70 -8.16 9.58
CA SER A 90 0.20 -9.28 10.39
C SER A 90 -1.30 -9.22 10.69
N ASP A 91 -1.97 -8.13 10.37
CA ASP A 91 -3.42 -7.98 10.41
C ASP A 91 -4.08 -8.14 9.03
N GLY A 92 -3.29 -8.33 7.97
CA GLY A 92 -3.79 -8.51 6.61
C GLY A 92 -4.09 -7.20 5.86
N GLY A 93 -3.65 -6.04 6.37
CA GLY A 93 -3.77 -4.77 5.66
C GLY A 93 -5.18 -4.17 5.68
N SER A 94 -5.42 -3.23 4.76
CA SER A 94 -6.69 -2.50 4.66
C SER A 94 -7.83 -3.39 4.18
N GLY A 95 -9.00 -3.22 4.79
CA GLY A 95 -10.24 -3.86 4.35
C GLY A 95 -11.02 -3.07 3.29
N VAL A 96 -10.53 -1.90 2.88
CA VAL A 96 -11.25 -0.96 2.01
C VAL A 96 -10.58 -0.88 0.64
N LEU A 97 -11.29 -1.24 -0.43
CA LEU A 97 -10.75 -1.20 -1.79
C LEU A 97 -10.50 0.24 -2.24
N CYS A 98 -9.33 0.49 -2.84
CA CYS A 98 -9.02 1.78 -3.46
C CYS A 98 -9.94 2.03 -4.66
N PRO A 99 -10.42 3.27 -4.88
CA PRO A 99 -11.07 3.61 -6.12
C PRO A 99 -10.09 3.39 -7.28
N GLU A 100 -10.65 2.98 -8.41
CA GLU A 100 -9.97 2.83 -9.68
C GLU A 100 -8.95 3.97 -9.95
N TYR A 101 -7.70 3.59 -10.27
CA TYR A 101 -6.66 4.52 -10.72
C TYR A 101 -6.96 4.94 -12.16
N ASP A 102 -7.31 6.21 -12.38
CA ASP A 102 -7.54 6.82 -13.71
C ASP A 102 -6.21 7.15 -14.42
#